data_AF-A0A445DIK9-F1
#
_entry.id   AF-A0A445DIK9-F1
#
_cell.length_a   1.000
_cell.length_b   1.000
_cell.length_c   1.000
_cell.angle_alpha   90.00
_cell.angle_beta   90.00
_cell.angle_gamma   90.00
#
_symmetry.space_group_name_H-M   'P 1'
#
loop_
_entity.id
_entity.type
_entity.pdbx_description
1 polymer ?
#
loop_
_entity_poly.entity_id
_entity_poly.type
_entity_poly.pdbx_seq_one_letter_code
_entity_poly.pdbx_strand_id
1 'polypeptide(L)'
;MSLLDVAAITGLPINSPDCTPDMQSNRQYNVVLTNSYNDFIAHNMGVEGTKITENEHVAFLFYWLNVILFCSRSIQMSKLYLPLATFLQEGKALNLAKLLLGHIFEELGQFVCDLQDNKIISAGGPLWLLQLWINVIFKNFMTKLEGGSTDK
;
A
#
# COMPACT_ATOMS: atom_id res chain seq x y z
N MET A 1 3.88 -13.86 7.49
CA MET A 1 2.68 -13.18 6.99
C MET A 1 2.22 -13.83 5.70
N SER A 2 0.95 -14.19 5.63
CA SER A 2 0.26 -14.84 4.52
C SER A 2 -0.75 -13.89 3.87
N LEU A 3 -1.36 -14.29 2.76
CA LEU A 3 -2.41 -13.50 2.10
C LEU A 3 -3.65 -13.30 2.99
N LEU A 4 -3.99 -14.29 3.83
CA LEU A 4 -5.07 -14.19 4.80
C LEU A 4 -4.78 -13.15 5.89
N ASP A 5 -3.52 -13.05 6.33
CA ASP A 5 -3.12 -12.03 7.30
C ASP A 5 -3.29 -10.62 6.72
N VAL A 6 -2.91 -10.43 5.45
CA VAL A 6 -3.12 -9.14 4.74
C VAL A 6 -4.60 -8.81 4.67
N ALA A 7 -5.45 -9.76 4.29
CA ALA A 7 -6.89 -9.57 4.23
C ALA A 7 -7.48 -9.22 5.59
N ALA A 8 -7.05 -9.91 6.65
CA ALA A 8 -7.54 -9.69 8.00
C ALA A 8 -7.20 -8.29 8.54
N ILE A 9 -6.01 -7.76 8.21
CA ILE A 9 -5.57 -6.45 8.70
C ILE A 9 -6.13 -5.30 7.83
N THR A 10 -6.18 -5.49 6.51
CA THR A 10 -6.49 -4.41 5.55
C THR A 10 -7.94 -4.43 5.06
N GLY A 11 -8.65 -5.54 5.23
CA GLY A 11 -9.97 -5.77 4.63
C GLY A 11 -9.94 -5.98 3.12
N LEU A 12 -8.77 -6.06 2.49
CA LEU A 12 -8.65 -6.22 1.05
C LEU A 12 -9.11 -7.62 0.59
N PRO A 13 -9.85 -7.72 -0.53
CA PRO A 13 -10.28 -9.00 -1.07
C PRO A 13 -9.10 -9.80 -1.65
N ILE A 14 -9.09 -11.11 -1.38
CA ILE A 14 -8.03 -12.03 -1.83
C ILE A 14 -8.39 -12.84 -3.09
N ASN A 15 -9.68 -12.90 -3.41
CA ASN A 15 -10.23 -13.66 -4.54
C ASN A 15 -10.42 -12.80 -5.81
N SER A 16 -9.95 -11.56 -5.78
CA SER A 16 -9.98 -10.69 -6.96
C SER A 16 -8.99 -11.20 -8.02
N PRO A 17 -9.26 -10.95 -9.31
CA PRO A 17 -8.30 -11.20 -10.38
C PRO A 17 -6.97 -10.50 -10.14
N ASP A 18 -5.88 -11.13 -10.55
CA ASP A 18 -4.56 -10.51 -10.58
C ASP A 18 -4.54 -9.36 -11.59
N CYS A 19 -3.76 -8.31 -11.30
CA CYS A 19 -3.51 -7.26 -12.28
C CYS A 19 -2.60 -7.81 -13.37
N THR A 20 -3.06 -7.80 -14.62
CA THR A 20 -2.29 -8.28 -15.77
C THR A 20 -1.92 -7.14 -16.71
N PRO A 21 -0.81 -7.23 -17.46
CA PRO A 21 -0.38 -6.17 -18.38
C PRO A 21 -1.36 -5.86 -19.52
N ASP A 22 -2.24 -6.80 -19.86
CA ASP A 22 -3.28 -6.66 -20.89
C ASP A 22 -4.53 -5.90 -20.41
N MET A 23 -4.64 -5.62 -19.11
CA MET A 23 -5.73 -4.78 -18.62
C MET A 23 -5.62 -3.37 -19.20
N GLN A 24 -6.72 -2.88 -19.78
CA GLN A 24 -6.81 -1.54 -20.36
C GLN A 24 -7.92 -0.74 -19.70
N SER A 25 -7.67 0.56 -19.50
CA SER A 25 -8.67 1.50 -19.02
C SER A 25 -9.66 1.80 -20.14
N ASN A 26 -10.95 1.89 -19.81
CA ASN A 26 -11.98 2.28 -20.78
C ASN A 26 -12.00 3.80 -21.00
N ARG A 27 -11.47 4.56 -20.05
CA ARG A 27 -11.40 6.03 -20.09
C ARG A 27 -9.99 6.53 -19.84
N GLN A 28 -9.73 7.74 -20.35
CA GLN A 28 -8.55 8.50 -20.01
C GLN A 28 -8.91 9.54 -18.95
N TYR A 29 -8.08 9.65 -17.92
CA TYR A 29 -8.26 10.58 -16.83
C TYR A 29 -7.15 11.63 -16.86
N ASN A 30 -7.52 12.89 -16.59
CA ASN A 30 -6.60 14.01 -16.60
C ASN A 30 -6.02 14.19 -15.20
N VAL A 31 -4.97 13.43 -14.90
CA VAL A 31 -4.19 13.55 -13.65
C VAL A 31 -2.87 14.23 -13.96
N VAL A 32 -2.61 15.35 -13.30
CA VAL A 32 -1.36 16.11 -13.44
C VAL A 32 -0.28 15.44 -12.62
N LEU A 33 0.77 14.98 -13.30
CA LEU A 33 1.95 14.39 -12.66
C LEU A 33 2.94 15.50 -12.28
N THR A 34 3.39 15.50 -11.04
CA THR A 34 4.30 16.53 -10.49
C THR A 34 5.51 15.87 -9.83
N ASN A 35 6.48 16.70 -9.42
CA ASN A 35 7.75 16.25 -8.84
C ASN A 35 7.72 16.07 -7.31
N SER A 36 6.60 16.34 -6.64
CA SER A 36 6.45 16.16 -5.19
C SER A 36 5.01 15.82 -4.82
N TYR A 37 4.83 15.18 -3.66
CA TYR A 37 3.49 14.89 -3.13
C TYR A 37 2.67 16.17 -2.86
N ASN A 38 3.30 17.23 -2.36
CA ASN A 38 2.61 18.49 -2.06
C ASN A 38 2.13 19.18 -3.34
N ASP A 39 2.99 19.24 -4.36
CA ASP A 39 2.61 19.80 -5.65
C ASP A 39 1.52 18.95 -6.29
N PHE A 40 1.61 17.62 -6.16
CA PHE A 40 0.59 16.71 -6.71
C PHE A 40 -0.80 17.01 -6.13
N ILE A 41 -0.90 17.15 -4.81
CA ILE A 41 -2.16 17.49 -4.15
C ILE A 41 -2.66 18.85 -4.64
N ALA A 42 -1.83 19.88 -4.62
CA ALA A 42 -2.22 21.24 -5.01
C ALA A 42 -2.75 21.33 -6.46
N HIS A 43 -2.20 20.53 -7.39
CA HIS A 43 -2.59 20.55 -8.80
C HIS A 43 -3.81 19.67 -9.13
N ASN A 44 -4.11 18.66 -8.30
CA ASN A 44 -5.18 17.71 -8.57
C ASN A 44 -6.34 17.78 -7.57
N MET A 45 -6.23 18.62 -6.54
CA MET A 45 -7.32 18.86 -5.60
C MET A 45 -8.38 19.77 -6.21
N GLY A 46 -9.64 19.40 -6.01
CA GLY A 46 -10.79 20.21 -6.39
C GLY A 46 -11.00 21.42 -5.49
N VAL A 47 -11.96 22.26 -5.87
CA VAL A 47 -12.41 23.39 -5.05
C VAL A 47 -13.29 22.85 -3.91
N GLU A 48 -13.04 23.33 -2.69
CA GLU A 48 -13.81 22.95 -1.52
C GLU A 48 -15.31 23.22 -1.71
N GLY A 49 -16.15 22.29 -1.27
CA GLY A 49 -17.61 22.38 -1.40
C GLY A 49 -18.15 22.07 -2.80
N THR A 50 -17.29 21.73 -3.77
CA THR A 50 -17.74 21.29 -5.10
C THR A 50 -17.90 19.77 -5.17
N LYS A 51 -18.64 19.30 -6.19
CA LYS A 51 -18.82 17.87 -6.41
C LYS A 51 -17.51 17.26 -6.91
N ILE A 52 -17.09 16.19 -6.24
CA ILE A 52 -15.87 15.44 -6.60
C ILE A 52 -16.00 14.89 -8.03
N THR A 53 -15.00 15.19 -8.86
CA THR A 53 -14.91 14.73 -10.25
C THR A 53 -14.25 13.35 -10.35
N GLU A 54 -14.43 12.66 -11.48
CA GLU A 54 -13.75 11.38 -11.72
C GLU A 54 -12.22 11.53 -11.74
N ASN A 55 -11.70 12.66 -12.25
CA ASN A 55 -10.26 12.94 -12.27
C ASN A 55 -9.70 13.12 -10.85
N GLU A 56 -10.43 13.84 -9.99
CA GLU A 56 -10.06 14.02 -8.58
C GLU A 56 -10.08 12.68 -7.83
N HIS A 57 -11.06 11.81 -8.09
CA HIS A 57 -11.10 10.49 -7.47
C HIS A 57 -9.95 9.59 -7.93
N VAL A 58 -9.58 9.60 -9.23
CA VAL A 58 -8.39 8.89 -9.72
C VAL A 58 -7.12 9.47 -9.10
N ALA A 59 -7.00 10.79 -8.99
CA ALA A 59 -5.84 11.42 -8.35
C ALA A 59 -5.74 11.04 -6.87
N PHE A 60 -6.87 10.99 -6.15
CA PHE A 60 -6.94 10.51 -4.77
C PHE A 60 -6.51 9.04 -4.66
N LEU A 61 -7.06 8.15 -5.48
CA LEU A 61 -6.68 6.72 -5.49
C LEU A 61 -5.20 6.55 -5.80
N PHE A 62 -4.68 7.32 -6.75
CA PHE A 62 -3.26 7.29 -7.12
C PHE A 62 -2.37 7.74 -5.97
N TYR A 63 -2.74 8.80 -5.26
CA TYR A 63 -2.09 9.25 -4.03
C TYR A 63 -2.14 8.19 -2.93
N TRP A 64 -3.34 7.67 -2.66
CA TRP A 64 -3.57 6.65 -1.64
C TRP A 64 -2.72 5.40 -1.87
N LEU A 65 -2.64 4.91 -3.11
CA LEU A 65 -1.78 3.77 -3.47
C LEU A 65 -0.30 4.08 -3.20
N ASN A 66 0.19 5.24 -3.65
CA ASN A 66 1.61 5.60 -3.49
C ASN A 66 2.01 5.79 -2.03
N VAL A 67 1.25 6.58 -1.29
CA VAL A 67 1.68 7.11 0.02
C VAL A 67 1.21 6.22 1.16
N ILE A 68 -0.05 5.76 1.10
CA ILE A 68 -0.70 5.07 2.21
C ILE A 68 -0.59 3.57 2.07
N LEU A 69 -0.93 3.02 0.90
CA LEU A 69 -0.99 1.57 0.73
C LEU A 69 0.40 0.97 0.53
N PHE A 70 1.15 1.42 -0.48
CA PHE A 70 2.46 0.87 -0.83
C PHE A 70 3.64 1.63 -0.24
N CYS A 71 3.43 2.86 0.27
CA CYS A 71 4.46 3.69 0.91
C CYS A 71 5.76 3.79 0.07
N SER A 72 5.62 4.22 -1.18
CA SER A 72 6.71 4.38 -2.15
C SER A 72 7.90 5.13 -1.56
N ARG A 73 9.12 4.60 -1.76
CA ARG A 73 10.40 5.24 -1.37
C ARG A 73 10.68 6.56 -2.10
N SER A 74 9.98 6.78 -3.22
CA SER A 74 10.18 7.96 -4.05
C SER A 74 9.53 9.20 -3.43
N ILE A 75 10.16 10.36 -3.61
CA ILE A 75 9.58 11.68 -3.32
C ILE A 75 8.48 12.03 -4.35
N GLN A 76 8.53 11.38 -5.51
CA GLN A 76 7.59 11.55 -6.62
C GLN A 76 6.58 10.41 -6.66
N MET A 77 5.38 10.75 -7.15
CA MET A 77 4.33 9.79 -7.49
C MET A 77 4.85 8.74 -8.49
N SER A 78 4.94 7.49 -8.08
CA SER A 78 5.34 6.39 -8.95
C SER A 78 4.24 6.13 -9.98
N LYS A 79 4.55 6.40 -11.25
CA LYS A 79 3.61 6.22 -12.38
C LYS A 79 3.13 4.77 -12.53
N LEU A 80 3.82 3.81 -11.93
CA LEU A 80 3.44 2.40 -11.88
C LEU A 80 2.05 2.18 -11.26
N TYR A 81 1.64 3.04 -10.32
CA TYR A 81 0.36 2.90 -9.63
C TYR A 81 -0.79 3.64 -10.30
N LEU A 82 -0.53 4.44 -11.35
CA LEU A 82 -1.58 5.18 -12.04
C LEU A 82 -2.57 4.23 -12.75
N PRO A 83 -2.13 3.19 -13.48
CA PRO A 83 -3.06 2.20 -14.03
C PRO A 83 -3.95 1.54 -12.97
N LEU A 84 -3.40 1.18 -11.81
CA LEU A 84 -4.18 0.61 -10.70
C LEU A 84 -5.26 1.59 -10.23
N ALA A 85 -4.93 2.88 -10.07
CA ALA A 85 -5.90 3.91 -9.69
C ALA A 85 -7.03 4.04 -10.72
N THR A 86 -6.70 3.98 -12.03
CA THR A 86 -7.72 4.03 -13.09
C THR A 86 -8.63 2.81 -13.07
N PHE A 87 -8.10 1.61 -12.82
CA PHE A 87 -8.91 0.39 -12.71
C PHE A 87 -9.82 0.40 -11.49
N LEU A 88 -9.34 0.91 -10.35
CA LEU A 88 -10.15 1.08 -9.15
C LEU A 88 -11.30 2.08 -9.38
N GLN A 89 -11.03 3.20 -10.07
CA GLN A 89 -12.07 4.16 -10.48
C GLN A 89 -13.14 3.52 -11.36
N GLU A 90 -12.74 2.63 -12.26
CA GLU A 90 -13.65 1.90 -13.15
C GLU A 90 -14.38 0.73 -12.46
N GLY A 91 -14.16 0.53 -11.17
CA GLY A 91 -14.78 -0.54 -10.39
C GLY A 91 -14.24 -1.93 -10.72
N LYS A 92 -13.06 -2.04 -11.35
CA LYS A 92 -12.44 -3.32 -11.63
C LYS A 92 -11.92 -3.94 -10.33
N ALA A 93 -12.23 -5.22 -10.13
CA ALA A 93 -11.69 -5.98 -9.01
C ALA A 93 -10.21 -6.26 -9.23
N LEU A 94 -9.37 -5.81 -8.30
CA LEU A 94 -7.92 -6.04 -8.32
C LEU A 94 -7.49 -6.79 -7.06
N ASN A 95 -6.54 -7.71 -7.21
CA ASN A 95 -5.91 -8.38 -6.06
C ASN A 95 -4.84 -7.51 -5.40
N LEU A 96 -5.25 -6.38 -4.82
CA LEU A 96 -4.36 -5.49 -4.10
C LEU A 96 -3.70 -6.17 -2.90
N ALA A 97 -4.38 -7.13 -2.26
CA ALA A 97 -3.82 -7.90 -1.15
C ALA A 97 -2.57 -8.69 -1.58
N LYS A 98 -2.64 -9.36 -2.74
CA LYS A 98 -1.51 -10.13 -3.29
C LYS A 98 -0.39 -9.21 -3.76
N LEU A 99 -0.70 -8.09 -4.41
CA LEU A 99 0.29 -7.08 -4.79
C LEU A 99 1.01 -6.51 -3.56
N LEU A 100 0.25 -6.16 -2.52
CA LEU A 100 0.78 -5.62 -1.27
C LEU A 100 1.70 -6.63 -0.59
N LEU A 101 1.27 -7.90 -0.50
CA LEU A 101 2.10 -8.96 0.06
C LEU A 101 3.41 -9.15 -0.72
N GLY A 102 3.34 -9.15 -2.05
CA GLY A 102 4.51 -9.24 -2.92
C GLY A 102 5.49 -8.11 -2.68
N HIS A 103 5.00 -6.87 -2.59
CA HIS A 103 5.83 -5.69 -2.36
C HIS A 103 6.51 -5.72 -0.97
N ILE A 104 5.85 -6.27 0.06
CA ILE A 104 6.48 -6.44 1.37
C ILE A 104 7.64 -7.44 1.30
N PHE A 105 7.48 -8.56 0.59
CA PHE A 105 8.56 -9.53 0.43
C PHE A 105 9.73 -8.97 -0.40
N GLU A 106 9.44 -8.16 -1.42
CA GLU A 106 10.45 -7.46 -2.20
C GLU A 106 11.27 -6.50 -1.33
N GLU A 107 10.61 -5.64 -0.54
CA GLU A 107 11.28 -4.68 0.35
C GLU A 107 12.07 -5.39 1.46
N LEU A 108 11.54 -6.49 2.02
CA LEU A 108 12.28 -7.33 2.96
C LEU A 108 13.53 -7.96 2.33
N GLY A 109 13.43 -8.44 1.10
CA GLY A 109 14.57 -8.96 0.35
C GLY A 109 15.64 -7.89 0.16
N GLN A 110 15.23 -6.67 -0.20
CA GLN A 110 16.15 -5.53 -0.34
C GLN A 110 16.85 -5.20 0.98
N PHE A 111 16.15 -5.23 2.11
CA PHE A 111 16.79 -5.00 3.41
C PHE A 111 17.83 -6.05 3.77
N VAL A 112 17.56 -7.33 3.48
CA VAL A 112 18.55 -8.39 3.71
C VAL A 112 19.81 -8.14 2.88
N CYS A 113 19.67 -7.74 1.61
CA CYS A 113 20.80 -7.38 0.77
C CYS A 113 21.56 -6.16 1.30
N ASP A 114 20.86 -5.09 1.67
CA ASP A 114 21.48 -3.86 2.20
C ASP A 114 22.25 -4.13 3.50
N LEU A 115 21.70 -4.99 4.37
CA LEU A 115 22.36 -5.45 5.60
C LEU A 115 23.64 -6.25 5.32
N GLN A 116 23.60 -7.19 4.37
CA GLN A 116 24.78 -7.97 3.99
C GLN A 116 25.90 -7.09 3.42
N ASP A 117 25.53 -6.05 2.68
CA ASP A 117 26.47 -5.13 2.05
C ASP A 117 26.92 -3.97 2.97
N ASN A 118 26.48 -3.94 4.23
CA ASN A 118 26.69 -2.81 5.17
C ASN A 118 26.28 -1.44 4.59
N LYS A 119 25.21 -1.41 3.80
CA LYS A 119 24.66 -0.18 3.22
C LYS A 119 23.70 0.50 4.19
N ILE A 120 23.46 1.80 3.97
CA ILE A 120 22.40 2.52 4.68
C ILE A 120 21.06 1.92 4.26
N ILE A 121 20.31 1.41 5.24
CA ILE A 121 18.99 0.84 5.03
C ILE A 121 18.02 1.98 4.68
N SER A 122 17.59 2.03 3.42
CA SER A 122 16.53 2.95 3.00
C SER A 122 15.19 2.29 3.27
N ALA A 123 14.66 2.48 4.48
CA ALA A 123 13.35 1.97 4.85
C ALA A 123 12.25 2.72 4.06
N GLY A 124 11.60 2.03 3.13
CA GLY A 124 10.29 2.40 2.65
C GLY A 124 9.45 1.16 2.40
N GLY A 125 8.41 1.30 1.59
CA GLY A 125 7.45 0.23 1.40
C GLY A 125 6.51 0.06 2.59
N PRO A 126 5.56 -0.88 2.51
CA PRO A 126 4.44 -0.96 3.43
C PRO A 126 4.76 -1.78 4.69
N LEU A 127 5.89 -1.47 5.32
CA LEU A 127 6.34 -2.13 6.55
C LEU A 127 5.39 -1.89 7.74
N TRP A 128 4.54 -0.88 7.66
CA TRP A 128 3.45 -0.69 8.60
C TRP A 128 2.60 -1.96 8.75
N LEU A 129 2.38 -2.70 7.66
CA LEU A 129 1.58 -3.92 7.68
C LEU A 129 2.32 -5.05 8.38
N LEU A 130 3.63 -5.18 8.13
CA LEU A 130 4.47 -6.14 8.85
C LEU A 130 4.51 -5.83 10.34
N GLN A 131 4.63 -4.55 10.71
CA GLN A 131 4.62 -4.11 12.11
C GLN A 131 3.30 -4.46 12.79
N LEU A 132 2.15 -4.20 12.13
CA LEU A 132 0.84 -4.58 12.66
C LEU A 132 0.71 -6.10 12.79
N TRP A 133 1.15 -6.85 11.79
CA TRP A 133 1.11 -8.31 11.83
C TRP A 133 1.93 -8.87 13.00
N ILE A 134 3.17 -8.40 13.18
CA ILE A 134 4.02 -8.76 14.32
C ILE A 134 3.30 -8.41 15.63
N ASN A 135 2.75 -7.21 15.74
CA ASN A 135 2.04 -6.79 16.95
C ASN A 135 0.84 -7.71 17.26
N VAL A 136 0.07 -8.13 16.26
CA VAL A 136 -1.07 -9.05 16.46
C VAL A 136 -0.60 -10.43 16.90
N ILE A 137 0.43 -10.98 16.25
CA ILE A 137 0.97 -12.31 16.57
C ILE A 137 1.58 -12.33 17.97
N PHE A 138 2.47 -11.38 18.27
CA PHE A 138 3.22 -11.34 19.53
C PHE A 138 2.41 -10.82 20.72
N LYS A 139 1.34 -10.05 20.50
CA LYS A 139 0.40 -9.73 21.58
C LYS A 139 -0.12 -10.99 22.26
N ASN A 140 -0.41 -12.04 21.48
CA ASN A 140 -0.89 -13.32 22.01
C ASN A 140 0.17 -14.09 22.81
N PHE A 141 1.46 -13.78 22.62
CA PHE A 141 2.57 -14.39 23.36
C PHE A 141 2.96 -13.56 24.60
N MET A 142 2.84 -12.24 24.53
CA MET A 142 3.19 -11.31 25.63
C MET A 142 2.20 -11.37 26.79
N THR A 143 0.91 -11.61 26.54
CA THR A 143 -0.12 -11.70 27.61
C THR A 143 -0.09 -13.00 28.40
N LYS A 144 0.77 -13.97 28.05
CA LYS A 144 0.80 -15.31 28.66
C LYS A 144 1.79 -15.46 29.83
N LEU A 145 2.59 -14.43 30.16
CA LEU A 145 3.63 -14.52 31.20
C LEU A 145 3.15 -14.17 32.62
N GLU A 146 1.94 -13.62 32.81
CA GLU A 146 1.46 -13.20 34.13
C GLU A 146 0.69 -14.28 34.92
N GLY A 147 0.64 -15.52 34.43
CA GLY A 147 -0.17 -16.59 35.04
C GLY A 147 0.59 -17.63 35.86
N GLY A 148 1.84 -17.38 36.27
CA GLY A 148 2.72 -18.42 36.82
C GLY A 148 3.54 -18.00 38.03
N SER A 149 2.92 -17.47 39.09
CA SER A 149 3.56 -17.40 40.41
C SER A 149 2.53 -17.23 41.53
N THR A 150 1.85 -18.33 41.90
CA THR A 150 1.41 -18.59 43.28
C THR A 150 1.09 -20.07 43.39
N ASP A 151 2.02 -20.85 43.96
CA ASP A 151 1.76 -21.86 44.99
C ASP A 151 2.97 -22.80 45.16
N LYS A 152 3.83 -22.50 46.14
CA LYS A 152 4.10 -23.31 47.34
C LYS A 152 5.34 -22.81 48.09
#